data_AF-A0A3B8LZ83-F1
#
_entry.id   AF-A0A3B8LZ83-F1
#
_cell.length_a   1.000
_cell.length_b   1.000
_cell.length_c   1.000
_cell.angle_alpha   90.00
_cell.angle_beta   90.00
_cell.angle_gamma   90.00
#
_symmetry.space_group_name_H-M   'P 1'
#
loop_
_entity.id
_entity.type
_entity.pdbx_description
1 polymer ?
#
loop_
_entity_poly.entity_id
_entity_poly.type
_entity_poly.pdbx_seq_one_letter_code
_entity_poly.pdbx_strand_id
1 'polypeptide(L)'
;MSNATPAENPLLTAEGLPPFDRITPADVEPAVREILDATATAIDKIEADLSDPGLATWDNTIAVLERLGRNWERSWSPVTHLMGVANSDELREAHDSVLPNVVAMGLRIRQSRPVFIALKHLRDTSAWETFTEPQQRIIHERIRDAELAGIGLDGEQQERFNDIASQLSQLSTSFSNNVLDATKAWELVLTDPS
;
A
#
# COMPACT_ATOMS: atom_id res chain seq x y z
N MET A 1 -0.37 -30.11 5.78
CA MET A 1 -0.26 -28.67 5.49
C MET A 1 -1.65 -28.11 5.64
N SER A 2 -1.92 -27.47 6.79
CA SER A 2 -3.26 -26.96 7.10
C SER A 2 -3.35 -25.56 6.52
N ASN A 3 -4.09 -25.38 5.42
CA ASN A 3 -4.45 -24.05 4.95
C ASN A 3 -5.32 -23.43 6.04
N ALA A 4 -4.82 -22.37 6.69
CA ALA A 4 -5.64 -21.56 7.57
C ALA A 4 -6.84 -21.04 6.77
N THR A 5 -8.04 -21.15 7.35
CA THR A 5 -9.24 -20.55 6.77
C THR A 5 -9.06 -19.03 6.82
N PRO A 6 -9.55 -18.23 5.85
CA PRO A 6 -9.23 -16.80 5.81
C PRO A 6 -9.54 -16.02 7.12
N ALA A 7 -10.55 -16.46 7.88
CA ALA A 7 -10.89 -15.94 9.20
C ALA A 7 -9.83 -16.14 10.31
N GLU A 8 -8.78 -16.94 10.09
CA GLU A 8 -7.70 -17.22 11.05
C GLU A 8 -6.33 -16.66 10.61
N ASN A 9 -6.24 -16.03 9.44
CA ASN A 9 -4.97 -15.54 8.92
C ASN A 9 -4.40 -14.42 9.82
N PRO A 10 -3.16 -14.55 10.35
CA PRO A 10 -2.58 -13.59 11.28
C PRO A 10 -2.45 -12.17 10.70
N LEU A 11 -2.30 -12.04 9.38
CA LEU A 11 -2.19 -10.76 8.67
C LEU A 11 -3.53 -10.01 8.55
N LEU A 12 -4.66 -10.70 8.77
CA LEU A 12 -6.01 -10.10 8.71
C LEU A 12 -6.57 -9.71 10.09
N THR A 13 -5.76 -9.82 11.15
CA THR A 13 -6.16 -9.47 12.52
C THR A 13 -6.53 -7.99 12.60
N ALA A 14 -7.75 -7.63 13.03
CA ALA A 14 -8.27 -6.26 13.01
C ALA A 14 -7.86 -5.35 14.18
N GLU A 15 -7.44 -5.92 15.32
CA GLU A 15 -7.13 -5.17 16.55
C GLU A 15 -5.83 -5.61 17.22
N GLY A 16 -5.25 -4.74 18.05
CA GLY A 16 -3.99 -4.99 18.75
C GLY A 16 -2.74 -4.83 17.89
N LEU A 17 -1.64 -5.44 18.33
CA LEU A 17 -0.36 -5.46 17.62
C LEU A 17 -0.34 -6.59 16.57
N PRO A 18 0.44 -6.45 15.46
CA PRO A 18 0.62 -7.54 14.52
C PRO A 18 1.18 -8.80 15.22
N PRO A 19 0.55 -9.98 15.06
CA PRO A 19 0.99 -11.23 15.70
C PRO A 19 2.19 -11.85 14.98
N PHE A 20 3.35 -11.18 15.04
CA PHE A 20 4.57 -11.57 14.32
C PHE A 20 5.05 -13.01 14.59
N ASP A 21 4.77 -13.54 15.77
CA ASP A 21 5.07 -14.91 16.18
C ASP A 21 4.29 -15.98 15.40
N ARG A 22 3.21 -15.57 14.72
CA ARG A 22 2.31 -16.46 13.98
C ARG A 22 2.37 -16.27 12.46
N ILE A 23 2.95 -15.18 11.97
CA ILE A 23 2.99 -14.88 10.53
C ILE A 23 4.01 -15.81 9.86
N THR A 24 3.58 -16.49 8.81
CA THR A 24 4.42 -17.33 7.95
C THR A 24 4.36 -16.85 6.49
N PRO A 25 5.34 -17.22 5.64
CA PRO A 25 5.28 -16.90 4.21
C PRO A 25 4.00 -17.40 3.52
N ALA A 26 3.45 -18.55 3.94
CA ALA A 26 2.22 -19.12 3.40
C ALA A 26 0.96 -18.27 3.67
N ASP A 27 1.02 -17.36 4.64
CA ASP A 27 -0.10 -16.47 4.97
C ASP A 27 -0.19 -15.26 4.03
N VAL A 28 0.91 -14.89 3.36
CA VAL A 28 1.05 -13.64 2.60
C VAL A 28 0.08 -13.59 1.44
N GLU A 29 0.15 -14.55 0.51
CA GLU A 29 -0.68 -14.53 -0.69
C GLU A 29 -2.19 -14.56 -0.38
N PRO A 30 -2.70 -15.46 0.49
CA PRO A 30 -4.12 -15.47 0.84
C PRO A 30 -4.59 -14.17 1.48
N ALA A 31 -3.83 -13.60 2.42
CA ALA A 31 -4.19 -12.34 3.09
C ALA A 31 -4.18 -11.15 2.12
N VAL A 32 -3.14 -11.06 1.30
CA VAL A 32 -2.98 -9.96 0.34
C VAL A 32 -4.08 -10.00 -0.72
N ARG A 33 -4.46 -11.19 -1.20
CA ARG A 33 -5.59 -11.30 -2.13
C ARG A 33 -6.91 -10.83 -1.49
N GLU A 34 -7.20 -11.26 -0.27
CA GLU A 34 -8.42 -10.84 0.42
C GLU A 34 -8.46 -9.32 0.66
N ILE A 35 -7.36 -8.73 1.12
CA ILE A 35 -7.32 -7.29 1.36
C ILE A 35 -7.38 -6.50 0.05
N LEU A 36 -6.81 -7.02 -1.06
CA LEU A 36 -6.96 -6.42 -2.39
C LEU A 36 -8.42 -6.41 -2.85
N ASP A 37 -9.14 -7.52 -2.69
CA ASP A 37 -10.56 -7.63 -3.07
C ASP A 37 -11.45 -6.69 -2.22
N ALA A 38 -11.19 -6.65 -0.91
CA ALA A 38 -11.88 -5.74 0.00
C ALA A 38 -11.58 -4.26 -0.31
N THR A 39 -10.31 -3.96 -0.62
CA THR A 39 -9.87 -2.61 -0.99
C THR A 39 -10.49 -2.19 -2.32
N ALA A 40 -10.56 -3.09 -3.30
CA ALA A 40 -11.19 -2.85 -4.59
C ALA A 40 -12.66 -2.46 -4.42
N THR A 41 -13.40 -3.27 -3.66
CA THR A 41 -14.82 -3.02 -3.37
C THR A 41 -15.02 -1.69 -2.66
N ALA A 42 -14.15 -1.37 -1.69
CA ALA A 42 -14.26 -0.15 -0.91
C ALA A 42 -13.93 1.10 -1.75
N ILE A 43 -12.91 1.06 -2.61
CA ILE A 43 -12.60 2.20 -3.48
C ILE A 43 -13.70 2.42 -4.52
N ASP A 44 -14.28 1.35 -5.11
CA ASP A 44 -15.43 1.48 -6.01
C ASP A 44 -16.62 2.17 -5.34
N LYS A 45 -16.89 1.82 -4.07
CA LYS A 45 -17.94 2.47 -3.29
C LYS A 45 -17.63 3.94 -3.02
N ILE A 46 -16.40 4.26 -2.62
CA ILE A 46 -15.97 5.64 -2.36
C ILE A 46 -16.09 6.48 -3.63
N GLU A 47 -15.67 5.94 -4.79
CA GLU A 47 -15.76 6.62 -6.08
C GLU A 47 -17.21 6.88 -6.48
N ALA A 48 -18.12 5.92 -6.26
CA ALA A 48 -19.54 6.10 -6.51
C ALA A 48 -20.16 7.17 -5.59
N ASP A 49 -19.84 7.13 -4.29
CA ASP A 49 -20.33 8.09 -3.30
C ASP A 49 -19.78 9.52 -3.54
N LEU A 50 -18.63 9.65 -4.22
CA LEU A 50 -17.99 10.91 -4.62
C LEU A 50 -18.24 11.30 -6.09
N SER A 51 -19.21 10.68 -6.75
CA SER A 51 -19.55 10.99 -8.15
C SER A 51 -20.06 12.43 -8.35
N ASP A 52 -20.67 13.03 -7.33
CA ASP A 52 -20.96 14.46 -7.25
C ASP A 52 -20.01 15.14 -6.26
N PRO A 53 -19.03 15.94 -6.75
CA PRO A 53 -18.09 16.65 -5.88
C PRO A 53 -18.76 17.61 -4.89
N GLY A 54 -19.96 18.12 -5.19
CA GLY A 54 -20.70 19.02 -4.31
C GLY A 54 -21.17 18.37 -3.00
N LEU A 55 -21.13 17.04 -2.93
CA LEU A 55 -21.44 16.27 -1.73
C LEU A 55 -20.19 15.93 -0.90
N ALA A 56 -18.99 16.30 -1.36
CA ALA A 56 -17.77 16.01 -0.64
C ALA A 56 -17.71 16.75 0.71
N THR A 57 -17.42 16.00 1.76
CA THR A 57 -17.19 16.46 3.12
C THR A 57 -15.92 15.81 3.66
N TRP A 58 -15.41 16.32 4.78
CA TRP A 58 -14.29 15.68 5.47
C TRP A 58 -14.56 14.20 5.77
N ASP A 59 -15.75 13.90 6.30
CA ASP A 59 -16.10 12.56 6.79
C ASP A 59 -16.31 11.56 5.66
N ASN A 60 -16.99 11.94 4.58
CA ASN A 60 -17.23 11.02 3.45
C ASN A 60 -16.08 10.97 2.44
N THR A 61 -15.02 11.77 2.61
CA THR A 61 -13.86 11.78 1.72
C THR A 61 -12.60 11.36 2.48
N ILE A 62 -12.11 12.17 3.42
CA ILE A 62 -10.85 11.90 4.10
C ILE A 62 -10.99 10.74 5.08
N ALA A 63 -12.02 10.74 5.93
CA ALA A 63 -12.14 9.71 6.98
C ALA A 63 -12.35 8.29 6.39
N VAL A 64 -13.08 8.17 5.28
CA VAL A 64 -13.25 6.90 4.58
C VAL A 64 -11.96 6.43 3.89
N LEU A 65 -11.20 7.33 3.26
CA LEU A 65 -9.91 7.02 2.65
C LEU A 65 -8.88 6.59 3.70
N GLU A 66 -8.87 7.24 4.86
CA GLU A 66 -8.02 6.81 5.97
C GLU A 66 -8.40 5.43 6.50
N ARG A 67 -9.70 5.12 6.60
CA ARG A 67 -10.14 3.79 7.03
C ARG A 67 -9.72 2.71 6.04
N LEU A 68 -9.83 2.99 4.75
CA LEU A 68 -9.33 2.13 3.68
C LEU A 68 -7.82 1.88 3.82
N GLY A 69 -7.04 2.96 3.96
CA GLY A 69 -5.59 2.89 4.11
C GLY A 69 -5.14 2.12 5.35
N ARG A 70 -5.80 2.33 6.50
CA ARG A 70 -5.49 1.61 7.74
C ARG A 70 -5.67 0.10 7.61
N ASN A 71 -6.75 -0.35 6.96
CA ASN A 71 -7.01 -1.78 6.77
C ASN A 71 -5.91 -2.42 5.90
N TRP A 72 -5.51 -1.70 4.85
CA TRP A 72 -4.41 -2.10 3.98
C TRP A 72 -3.06 -2.18 4.71
N GLU A 73 -2.65 -1.08 5.35
CA GLU A 73 -1.37 -0.97 6.08
C GLU A 73 -1.24 -2.06 7.14
N ARG A 74 -2.32 -2.35 7.86
CA ARG A 74 -2.34 -3.37 8.90
C ARG A 74 -2.00 -4.78 8.39
N SER A 75 -2.33 -5.07 7.14
CA SER A 75 -2.06 -6.38 6.51
C SER A 75 -0.71 -6.39 5.80
N TRP A 76 -0.33 -5.31 5.12
CA TRP A 76 0.88 -5.26 4.29
C TRP A 76 2.14 -4.85 5.05
N SER A 77 2.05 -3.93 6.01
CA SER A 77 3.21 -3.46 6.78
C SER A 77 3.95 -4.57 7.56
N PRO A 78 3.27 -5.58 8.14
CA PRO A 78 3.98 -6.69 8.77
C PRO A 78 4.82 -7.51 7.77
N VAL A 79 4.32 -7.73 6.55
CA VAL A 79 5.04 -8.47 5.50
C VAL A 79 6.30 -7.70 5.09
N THR A 80 6.19 -6.40 4.81
CA THR A 80 7.34 -5.56 4.44
C THR A 80 8.33 -5.39 5.59
N HIS A 81 7.87 -5.36 6.84
CA HIS A 81 8.74 -5.38 8.00
C HIS A 81 9.56 -6.67 8.09
N LEU A 82 8.91 -7.83 7.96
CA LEU A 82 9.57 -9.14 7.99
C LEU A 82 10.60 -9.30 6.85
N MET A 83 10.35 -8.72 5.68
CA MET A 83 11.34 -8.64 4.60
C MET A 83 12.63 -7.94 5.02
N GLY A 84 12.58 -7.01 5.99
CA GLY A 84 13.74 -6.30 6.52
C GLY A 84 14.41 -6.95 7.72
N VAL A 85 13.66 -7.63 8.60
CA VAL A 85 14.19 -8.15 9.87
C VAL A 85 14.25 -9.69 9.99
N ALA A 86 13.53 -10.41 9.14
CA ALA A 86 13.39 -11.86 9.18
C ALA A 86 13.31 -12.47 7.77
N ASN A 87 14.13 -11.94 6.85
CA ASN A 87 14.15 -12.29 5.44
C ASN A 87 14.54 -13.77 5.21
N SER A 88 13.74 -14.50 4.43
CA SER A 88 14.00 -15.86 3.95
C SER A 88 13.63 -16.00 2.48
N ASP A 89 14.08 -17.08 1.83
CA ASP A 89 13.77 -17.32 0.41
C ASP A 89 12.27 -17.53 0.19
N GLU A 90 11.59 -18.24 1.09
CA GLU A 90 10.14 -18.46 1.03
C GLU A 90 9.36 -17.15 1.21
N LEU A 91 9.83 -16.25 2.09
CA LEU A 91 9.21 -14.95 2.28
C LEU A 91 9.40 -14.04 1.06
N ARG A 92 10.58 -14.09 0.41
CA ARG A 92 10.83 -13.37 -0.84
C ARG A 92 9.89 -13.84 -1.94
N GLU A 93 9.76 -15.16 -2.12
CA GLU A 93 8.86 -15.74 -3.13
C GLU A 93 7.41 -15.32 -2.89
N ALA A 94 6.93 -15.41 -1.64
CA ALA A 94 5.58 -15.01 -1.28
C ALA A 94 5.34 -13.49 -1.42
N HIS A 95 6.34 -12.65 -1.14
CA HIS A 95 6.28 -11.21 -1.37
C HIS A 95 6.23 -10.87 -2.86
N ASP A 96 7.13 -11.47 -3.65
CA ASP A 96 7.26 -11.19 -5.08
C ASP A 96 6.05 -11.66 -5.88
N SER A 97 5.38 -12.74 -5.45
CA SER A 97 4.15 -13.23 -6.11
C SER A 97 2.99 -12.24 -6.04
N VAL A 98 2.94 -11.39 -5.01
CA VAL A 98 1.84 -10.43 -4.79
C VAL A 98 2.21 -8.98 -5.05
N LEU A 99 3.51 -8.64 -5.05
CA LEU A 99 4.00 -7.27 -5.21
C LEU A 99 3.42 -6.53 -6.43
N PRO A 100 3.27 -7.13 -7.63
CA PRO A 100 2.69 -6.44 -8.77
C PRO A 100 1.25 -5.98 -8.51
N ASN A 101 0.44 -6.82 -7.85
CA ASN A 101 -0.97 -6.51 -7.54
C ASN A 101 -1.07 -5.43 -6.46
N VAL A 102 -0.18 -5.47 -5.47
CA VAL A 102 -0.03 -4.45 -4.42
C VAL A 102 0.27 -3.09 -5.04
N VAL A 103 1.25 -3.01 -5.95
CA VAL A 103 1.63 -1.76 -6.63
C VAL A 103 0.48 -1.25 -7.50
N ALA A 104 -0.17 -2.12 -8.26
CA ALA A 104 -1.30 -1.77 -9.11
C ALA A 104 -2.47 -1.17 -8.31
N MET A 105 -2.84 -1.79 -7.18
CA MET A 105 -3.89 -1.25 -6.31
C MET A 105 -3.50 0.11 -5.70
N GLY A 106 -2.25 0.25 -5.24
CA GLY A 106 -1.74 1.52 -4.72
C GLY A 106 -1.74 2.65 -5.75
N LEU A 107 -1.52 2.33 -7.03
CA LEU A 107 -1.65 3.30 -8.14
C LEU A 107 -3.12 3.62 -8.40
N ARG A 108 -4.00 2.62 -8.48
CA ARG A 108 -5.46 2.83 -8.68
C ARG A 108 -6.04 3.81 -7.68
N ILE A 109 -5.73 3.65 -6.39
CA ILE A 109 -6.25 4.55 -5.33
C ILE A 109 -5.71 5.98 -5.51
N ARG A 110 -4.41 6.14 -5.75
CA ARG A 110 -3.78 7.47 -5.93
C ARG A 110 -4.18 8.16 -7.23
N GLN A 111 -4.54 7.39 -8.25
CA GLN A 111 -5.02 7.84 -9.55
C GLN A 111 -6.56 7.83 -9.65
N SER A 112 -7.27 7.75 -8.51
CA SER A 112 -8.73 7.84 -8.50
C SER A 112 -9.19 9.27 -8.82
N ARG A 113 -9.77 9.45 -10.01
CA ARG A 113 -10.26 10.75 -10.50
C ARG A 113 -11.42 11.32 -9.66
N PRO A 114 -12.44 10.53 -9.25
CA PRO A 114 -13.49 11.04 -8.36
C PRO A 114 -12.93 11.56 -7.03
N VAL A 115 -12.01 10.80 -6.41
CA VAL A 115 -11.33 11.21 -5.17
C VAL A 115 -10.53 12.50 -5.38
N PHE A 116 -9.75 12.59 -6.46
CA PHE A 116 -8.96 13.79 -6.76
C PHE A 116 -9.83 15.04 -6.93
N ILE A 117 -10.95 14.92 -7.64
CA ILE A 117 -11.89 16.02 -7.84
C ILE A 117 -12.56 16.43 -6.52
N ALA A 118 -12.97 15.46 -5.68
CA ALA A 118 -13.53 15.73 -4.36
C ALA A 118 -12.54 16.47 -3.46
N LEU A 119 -11.27 16.06 -3.44
CA LEU A 119 -10.21 16.75 -2.69
C LEU A 119 -10.02 18.19 -3.15
N LYS A 120 -10.01 18.43 -4.47
CA LYS A 120 -9.96 19.79 -5.02
C LYS A 120 -11.20 20.61 -4.63
N HIS A 121 -12.38 20.00 -4.66
CA HIS A 121 -13.61 20.68 -4.24
C HIS A 121 -13.56 21.12 -2.77
N LEU A 122 -13.08 20.26 -1.87
CA LEU A 122 -12.89 20.59 -0.46
C LEU A 122 -11.89 21.76 -0.26
N ARG A 123 -10.88 21.86 -1.13
CA ARG A 123 -9.90 22.96 -1.13
C ARG A 123 -10.45 24.26 -1.71
N ASP A 124 -11.23 24.18 -2.79
CA ASP A 124 -11.59 25.33 -3.63
C ASP A 124 -12.94 25.97 -3.21
N THR A 125 -13.57 25.49 -2.14
CA THR A 125 -14.86 26.00 -1.63
C THR A 125 -14.75 26.61 -0.24
N SER A 126 -15.82 27.27 0.22
CA SER A 126 -15.88 27.88 1.55
C SER A 126 -15.70 26.87 2.71
N ALA A 127 -15.88 25.56 2.45
CA ALA A 127 -15.57 24.51 3.41
C ALA A 127 -14.10 24.60 3.90
N TRP A 128 -13.19 25.07 3.03
CA TRP A 128 -11.78 25.23 3.35
C TRP A 128 -11.51 26.08 4.60
N GLU A 129 -12.29 27.15 4.78
CA GLU A 129 -12.14 28.09 5.91
C GLU A 129 -12.55 27.46 7.25
N THR A 130 -13.29 26.34 7.21
CA THR A 130 -13.74 25.61 8.41
C THR A 130 -12.74 24.55 8.86
N PHE A 131 -11.77 24.20 8.02
CA PHE A 131 -10.76 23.18 8.35
C PHE A 131 -9.64 23.74 9.22
N THR A 132 -9.19 22.92 10.16
CA THR A 132 -7.97 23.20 10.92
C THR A 132 -6.74 23.14 10.02
N GLU A 133 -5.65 23.79 10.41
CA GLU A 133 -4.38 23.75 9.66
C GLU A 133 -3.90 22.32 9.33
N PRO A 134 -3.96 21.33 10.25
CA PRO A 134 -3.63 19.94 9.91
C PRO A 134 -4.55 19.33 8.85
N GLN A 135 -5.84 19.60 8.90
CA GLN A 135 -6.80 19.10 7.91
C GLN A 135 -6.54 19.69 6.53
N GLN A 136 -6.28 21.00 6.47
CA GLN A 136 -5.88 21.68 5.25
C GLN A 136 -4.60 21.07 4.66
N ARG A 137 -3.60 20.82 5.50
CA ARG A 137 -2.35 20.16 5.09
C ARG A 137 -2.59 18.76 4.53
N ILE A 138 -3.43 17.95 5.16
CA ILE A 138 -3.77 16.59 4.67
C ILE A 138 -4.37 16.66 3.27
N ILE A 139 -5.31 17.58 3.02
CA ILE A 139 -5.92 17.75 1.69
C ILE A 139 -4.86 18.17 0.66
N HIS A 140 -4.00 19.15 1.01
CA HIS A 140 -2.92 19.59 0.13
C HIS A 140 -1.95 18.47 -0.24
N GLU A 141 -1.49 17.70 0.75
CA GLU A 141 -0.57 16.59 0.53
C GLU A 141 -1.21 15.51 -0.34
N ARG A 142 -2.48 15.17 -0.11
CA ARG A 142 -3.20 14.18 -0.95
C ARG A 142 -3.37 14.63 -2.40
N ILE A 143 -3.66 15.92 -2.65
CA ILE A 143 -3.73 16.47 -4.01
C ILE A 143 -2.37 16.36 -4.70
N ARG A 144 -1.30 16.81 -4.02
CA ARG A 144 0.07 16.74 -4.54
C ARG A 144 0.48 15.29 -4.84
N ASP A 145 0.17 14.37 -3.95
CA ASP A 145 0.58 12.97 -4.09
C ASP A 145 -0.19 12.28 -5.23
N ALA A 146 -1.43 12.68 -5.52
CA ALA A 146 -2.16 12.24 -6.72
C ALA A 146 -1.53 12.79 -8.01
N GLU A 147 -1.13 14.07 -8.03
CA GLU A 147 -0.40 14.70 -9.15
C GLU A 147 0.93 13.98 -9.41
N LEU A 148 1.71 13.70 -8.36
CA LEU A 148 2.96 12.94 -8.44
C LEU A 148 2.74 11.45 -8.77
N ALA A 149 1.54 10.92 -8.54
CA ALA A 149 1.13 9.60 -8.99
C ALA A 149 0.62 9.58 -10.43
N GLY A 150 0.66 10.70 -11.16
CA GLY A 150 0.29 10.76 -12.57
C GLY A 150 -1.20 10.84 -12.85
N ILE A 151 -2.04 11.31 -11.90
CA ILE A 151 -3.49 11.50 -12.12
C ILE A 151 -3.83 12.40 -13.33
N GLY A 152 -2.90 13.28 -13.72
CA GLY A 152 -3.05 14.18 -14.88
C GLY A 152 -2.62 13.57 -16.21
N LEU A 153 -2.17 12.31 -16.23
CA LEU A 153 -1.79 11.58 -17.45
C LEU A 153 -3.00 10.78 -17.95
N ASP A 154 -3.12 10.65 -19.28
CA ASP A 154 -4.17 9.86 -19.93
C ASP A 154 -3.55 8.89 -20.97
N GLY A 155 -4.25 7.79 -21.25
CA GLY A 155 -3.89 6.83 -22.29
C GLY A 155 -2.49 6.22 -22.12
N GLU A 156 -1.72 6.15 -23.22
CA GLU A 156 -0.38 5.53 -23.25
C GLU A 156 0.60 6.13 -22.21
N GLN A 157 0.45 7.42 -21.87
CA GLN A 157 1.32 8.06 -20.87
C GLN A 157 1.05 7.53 -19.46
N GLN A 158 -0.22 7.28 -19.13
CA GLN A 158 -0.60 6.71 -17.84
C GLN A 158 -0.20 5.23 -17.74
N GLU A 159 -0.40 4.47 -18.81
CA GLU A 159 0.07 3.08 -18.91
C GLU A 159 1.58 3.00 -18.70
N ARG A 160 2.34 3.85 -19.41
CA ARG A 160 3.80 3.93 -19.25
C ARG A 160 4.23 4.31 -17.83
N PHE A 161 3.52 5.23 -17.19
CA PHE A 161 3.79 5.60 -15.79
C PHE A 161 3.61 4.39 -14.87
N ASN A 162 2.53 3.64 -15.04
CA ASN A 162 2.23 2.46 -14.22
C ASN A 162 3.26 1.36 -14.42
N ASP A 163 3.70 1.12 -15.66
CA ASP A 163 4.77 0.17 -15.97
C ASP A 163 6.09 0.55 -15.28
N ILE A 164 6.47 1.83 -15.33
CA ILE A 164 7.69 2.32 -14.67
C ILE A 164 7.60 2.16 -13.16
N ALA A 165 6.47 2.51 -12.55
CA ALA A 165 6.25 2.37 -11.12
C ALA A 165 6.35 0.90 -10.66
N SER A 166 5.76 -0.01 -11.43
CA SER A 166 5.86 -1.46 -11.19
C SER A 166 7.31 -1.95 -11.27
N GLN A 167 8.03 -1.59 -12.35
CA GLN A 167 9.43 -1.96 -12.54
C GLN A 167 10.34 -1.41 -11.43
N LEU A 168 10.14 -0.16 -11.01
CA LEU A 168 10.90 0.44 -9.91
C LEU A 168 10.70 -0.31 -8.59
N SER A 169 9.48 -0.75 -8.30
CA SER A 169 9.18 -1.54 -7.10
C SER A 169 9.90 -2.90 -7.12
N GLN A 170 9.87 -3.57 -8.28
CA GLN A 170 10.57 -4.84 -8.46
C GLN A 170 12.09 -4.67 -8.33
N LEU A 171 12.66 -3.68 -9.01
CA LEU A 171 14.10 -3.40 -8.98
C LEU A 171 14.59 -3.04 -7.58
N SER A 172 13.80 -2.26 -6.82
CA SER A 172 14.14 -1.91 -5.45
C SER A 172 14.19 -3.15 -4.55
N THR A 173 13.21 -4.04 -4.69
CA THR A 173 13.17 -5.31 -3.95
C THR A 173 14.36 -6.20 -4.32
N SER A 174 14.64 -6.35 -5.61
CA SER A 174 15.80 -7.13 -6.10
C SER A 174 17.13 -6.55 -5.61
N PHE A 175 17.28 -5.22 -5.61
CA PHE A 175 18.48 -4.57 -5.07
C PHE A 175 18.69 -4.88 -3.59
N SER A 176 17.64 -4.72 -2.76
CA SER A 176 17.71 -5.02 -1.33
C SER A 176 18.08 -6.49 -1.06
N ASN A 177 17.49 -7.44 -1.80
CA ASN A 177 17.83 -8.86 -1.67
C ASN A 177 19.29 -9.12 -2.07
N ASN A 178 19.76 -8.56 -3.19
CA ASN A 178 21.15 -8.71 -3.63
C ASN A 178 22.17 -8.16 -2.63
N VAL A 179 21.88 -7.02 -1.99
CA VAL A 179 22.75 -6.45 -0.94
C VAL A 179 22.81 -7.37 0.27
N LEU A 180 21.67 -7.92 0.69
CA LEU A 180 21.62 -8.88 1.80
C LEU A 180 22.41 -10.15 1.48
N ASP A 181 22.26 -10.69 0.28
CA ASP A 181 22.93 -11.92 -0.14
C ASP A 181 24.45 -11.74 -0.24
N ALA A 182 24.90 -10.63 -0.84
CA ALA A 182 26.32 -10.30 -0.91
C ALA A 182 26.94 -10.15 0.49
N THR A 183 26.20 -9.56 1.43
CA THR A 183 26.66 -9.40 2.82
C THR A 183 26.71 -10.73 3.57
N LYS A 184 25.71 -11.61 3.38
CA LYS A 184 25.66 -12.95 3.99
C LYS A 184 26.71 -13.91 3.45
N ALA A 185 27.07 -13.79 2.16
CA ALA A 185 27.98 -14.72 1.50
C ALA A 185 29.46 -14.55 1.89
N TRP A 186 29.83 -13.40 2.47
CA TRP A 186 31.21 -13.13 2.85
C TRP A 186 31.51 -13.66 4.25
N GLU A 187 32.59 -14.42 4.37
CA GLU A 187 33.14 -14.88 5.65
C GLU A 187 34.66 -14.67 5.67
N LEU A 188 35.18 -14.16 6.80
CA LEU A 188 36.61 -14.14 7.09
C LEU A 188 36.92 -15.16 8.17
N VAL A 189 37.40 -16.33 7.75
CA VAL A 189 37.79 -17.41 8.65
C VAL A 189 39.20 -17.15 9.18
N LEU A 190 39.31 -16.78 10.46
CA LEU A 190 40.58 -16.62 11.14
C LEU A 190 40.97 -17.95 11.81
N THR A 191 42.06 -18.56 11.34
CA THR A 191 42.53 -19.87 11.83
C THR A 191 43.71 -19.78 12.81
N ASP A 192 44.35 -18.60 12.90
CA ASP A 192 45.49 -18.37 13.79
C ASP A 192 45.04 -17.61 15.04
N PRO A 193 45.09 -18.23 16.23
CA PRO A 193 44.88 -17.55 17.50
C PRO A 193 46.19 -16.82 17.86
N SER A 194 46.23 -15.52 17.59
CA SER A 194 47.33 -14.60 17.95
C SER A 194 48.04 -14.90 19.27
#